data_AF-A0A653Y640-F1
#
_entry.id   AF-A0A653Y640-F1
#
_cell.length_a   1.000
_cell.length_b   1.000
_cell.length_c   1.000
_cell.angle_alpha   90.00
_cell.angle_beta   90.00
_cell.angle_gamma   90.00
#
_symmetry.space_group_name_H-M   'P 1'
#
loop_
_entity.id
_entity.type
_entity.pdbx_description
1 polymer ?
#
loop_
_entity_poly.entity_id
_entity_poly.type
_entity_poly.pdbx_seq_one_letter_code
_entity_poly.pdbx_strand_id
1 'polypeptide(L)'
;MIDAKEVRIVALDLPTSWSLTASVDEFTDRMFAAVNAMMLDVLAAVARKDYEDRRRRQTKGTAKAKAAGLYKGRPANKARNAAISSLLSNGRTWREIMDATGCSRTLLAKIARDRRLPNAEPGAETTN
;
A
#
# COMPACT_ATOMS: atom_id res chain seq x y z
N MET A 1 3.88 25.04 -8.37
CA MET A 1 4.93 24.39 -9.20
C MET A 1 6.25 25.06 -8.86
N ILE A 2 7.37 24.35 -8.85
CA ILE A 2 8.69 24.89 -8.47
C ILE A 2 9.07 26.09 -9.37
N ASP A 3 8.70 26.03 -10.65
CA ASP A 3 8.81 27.14 -11.62
C ASP A 3 8.07 28.42 -11.20
N ALA A 4 6.85 28.30 -10.69
CA ALA A 4 6.05 29.46 -10.27
C ALA A 4 6.63 30.18 -9.04
N LYS A 5 7.65 29.59 -8.40
CA LYS A 5 8.38 30.16 -7.27
C LYS A 5 9.85 30.46 -7.62
N GLU A 6 10.24 30.30 -8.89
CA GLU A 6 11.61 30.51 -9.40
C GLU A 6 12.70 29.78 -8.58
N VAL A 7 12.35 28.61 -8.02
CA VAL A 7 13.27 27.86 -7.15
C VAL A 7 14.26 27.08 -8.02
N ARG A 8 15.55 27.39 -7.84
CA ARG A 8 16.66 26.76 -8.57
C ARG A 8 17.14 25.51 -7.83
N ILE A 9 17.35 24.42 -8.56
CA ILE A 9 17.91 23.18 -8.01
C ILE A 9 19.40 23.15 -8.36
N VAL A 10 20.24 23.05 -7.33
CA VAL A 10 21.69 23.02 -7.48
C VAL A 10 22.24 21.76 -6.82
N ALA A 11 22.93 20.92 -7.60
CA ALA A 11 23.70 19.80 -7.09
C ALA A 11 25.17 20.22 -6.92
N LEU A 12 25.74 19.98 -5.73
CA LEU A 12 27.15 20.32 -5.43
C LEU A 12 28.14 19.55 -6.31
N ASP A 13 27.78 18.33 -6.73
CA ASP A 13 28.66 17.45 -7.51
C ASP A 13 28.59 17.70 -9.03
N LEU A 14 27.65 18.54 -9.47
CA LEU A 14 27.52 18.92 -10.87
C LEU A 14 28.12 20.32 -11.05
N PRO A 15 29.32 20.46 -11.66
CA PRO A 15 29.96 21.76 -11.83
C PRO A 15 29.13 22.73 -12.67
N THR A 16 28.23 22.22 -13.52
CA THR A 16 27.24 22.99 -14.27
C THR A 16 26.11 23.57 -13.43
N SER A 17 25.91 23.11 -12.20
CA SER A 17 24.83 23.57 -11.30
C SER A 17 25.27 24.66 -10.33
N TRP A 18 26.50 24.59 -9.82
CA TRP A 18 27.02 25.61 -8.89
C TRP A 18 27.50 26.87 -9.59
N SER A 19 28.00 26.77 -10.83
CA SER A 19 28.34 27.94 -11.65
C SER A 19 27.12 28.86 -11.94
N LEU A 20 25.90 28.37 -11.66
CA LEU A 20 24.62 29.06 -11.81
C LEU A 20 24.27 30.03 -10.67
N THR A 21 25.04 30.05 -9.57
CA THR A 21 24.82 30.97 -8.44
C THR A 21 25.63 32.25 -8.54
N ALA A 22 26.61 32.33 -9.45
CA ALA A 22 27.36 33.54 -9.74
C ALA A 22 26.54 34.50 -10.61
N SER A 23 26.84 35.80 -10.60
CA SER A 23 26.14 36.81 -11.41
C SER A 23 26.29 36.52 -12.90
N VAL A 24 25.17 36.23 -13.57
CA VAL A 24 25.12 35.92 -15.00
C VAL A 24 24.25 36.91 -15.76
N ASP A 25 24.69 37.23 -16.99
CA ASP A 25 23.99 38.08 -17.94
C ASP A 25 22.56 37.58 -18.24
N GLU A 26 21.65 38.47 -18.64
CA GLU A 26 20.21 38.18 -18.83
C GLU A 26 19.98 37.02 -19.82
N PHE A 27 20.80 36.96 -20.87
CA PHE A 27 20.78 35.86 -21.83
C PHE A 27 21.07 34.50 -21.17
N THR A 28 22.05 34.48 -20.28
CA THR A 28 22.49 33.26 -19.62
C THR A 28 21.46 32.80 -18.58
N ASP A 29 20.83 33.72 -17.87
CA ASP A 29 19.75 33.41 -16.90
C ASP A 29 18.54 32.75 -17.60
N ARG A 30 18.13 33.24 -18.79
CA ARG A 30 17.06 32.62 -19.60
C ARG A 30 17.43 31.22 -20.10
N MET A 31 18.66 31.04 -20.57
CA MET A 31 19.15 29.70 -20.96
C MET A 31 19.12 28.73 -19.78
N PHE A 32 19.50 29.18 -18.59
CA PHE A 32 19.52 28.34 -17.39
C PHE A 32 18.14 27.98 -16.87
N ALA A 33 17.18 28.90 -16.92
CA ALA A 33 15.78 28.58 -16.61
C ALA A 33 15.27 27.43 -17.51
N ALA A 34 15.57 27.48 -18.80
CA ALA A 34 15.17 26.43 -19.75
C ALA A 34 15.85 25.08 -19.46
N VAL A 35 17.14 25.07 -19.12
CA VAL A 35 17.87 23.85 -18.76
C VAL A 35 17.34 23.23 -17.46
N ASN A 36 17.06 24.05 -16.44
CA ASN A 36 16.50 23.57 -15.17
C ASN A 36 15.08 22.98 -15.37
N ALA A 37 14.24 23.63 -16.17
CA ALA A 37 12.93 23.10 -16.54
C ALA A 37 13.04 21.75 -17.28
N MET A 38 13.93 21.64 -18.26
CA MET A 38 14.17 20.39 -18.99
C MET A 38 14.69 19.28 -18.06
N MET A 39 15.61 19.59 -17.13
CA MET A 39 16.10 18.62 -16.15
C MET A 39 14.96 18.08 -15.28
N LEU A 40 14.07 18.96 -14.80
CA LEU A 40 12.89 18.57 -14.05
C LEU A 40 11.95 17.68 -14.87
N ASP A 41 11.73 18.00 -16.13
CA ASP A 41 10.87 17.21 -17.03
C ASP A 41 11.46 15.82 -17.29
N VAL A 42 12.78 15.72 -17.48
CA VAL A 42 13.48 14.44 -17.63
C VAL A 42 13.38 13.62 -16.35
N LEU A 43 13.60 14.22 -15.18
CA LEU A 43 13.45 13.54 -13.89
C LEU A 43 12.01 13.05 -13.67
N ALA A 44 11.01 13.86 -14.02
CA ALA A 44 9.61 13.48 -13.96
C ALA A 44 9.27 12.32 -14.90
N ALA A 45 9.79 12.34 -16.13
CA ALA A 45 9.61 11.28 -17.11
C ALA A 45 10.25 9.96 -16.65
N VAL A 46 11.47 10.01 -16.11
CA VAL A 46 12.19 8.85 -15.56
C VAL A 46 11.45 8.29 -14.35
N ALA A 47 11.02 9.14 -13.42
CA ALA A 47 10.26 8.71 -12.24
C ALA A 47 8.95 8.01 -12.63
N ARG A 48 8.25 8.54 -13.65
CA ARG A 48 7.04 7.91 -14.17
C ARG A 48 7.31 6.54 -14.79
N LYS A 49 8.35 6.43 -15.63
CA LYS A 49 8.76 5.16 -16.23
C LYS A 49 9.09 4.10 -15.19
N ASP A 50 9.89 4.45 -14.16
CA ASP A 50 10.24 3.51 -13.09
C ASP A 50 9.00 3.09 -12.27
N TYR A 51 8.07 4.01 -12.01
CA TYR A 51 6.82 3.69 -11.35
C TYR A 51 5.98 2.66 -12.13
N GLU A 52 5.82 2.87 -13.43
CA GLU A 52 5.10 1.96 -14.32
C GLU A 52 5.78 0.59 -14.40
N ASP A 53 7.10 0.55 -14.51
CA ASP A 53 7.88 -0.69 -14.53
C ASP A 53 7.79 -1.46 -13.19
N ARG A 54 7.80 -0.77 -12.05
CA ARG A 54 7.60 -1.37 -10.72
C ARG A 54 6.21 -1.98 -10.60
N ARG A 55 5.18 -1.24 -11.02
CA ARG A 55 3.78 -1.71 -10.99
C ARG A 55 3.60 -2.95 -11.89
N ARG A 56 4.16 -2.94 -13.11
CA ARG A 56 4.14 -4.09 -14.02
C ARG A 56 4.77 -5.33 -13.38
N ARG A 57 5.93 -5.18 -12.72
CA ARG A 57 6.61 -6.30 -12.03
C ARG A 57 5.80 -6.83 -10.85
N GLN A 58 5.23 -5.95 -10.04
CA GLN A 58 4.36 -6.35 -8.92
C GLN A 58 3.11 -7.08 -9.41
N THR A 59 2.45 -6.61 -10.47
CA THR A 59 1.29 -7.29 -11.04
C THR A 59 1.64 -8.70 -11.54
N LYS A 60 2.78 -8.86 -12.24
CA LYS A 60 3.26 -10.19 -12.66
C LYS A 60 3.56 -11.10 -11.46
N GLY A 61 4.25 -10.58 -10.44
CA GLY A 61 4.58 -11.34 -9.24
C GLY A 61 3.35 -11.76 -8.43
N THR A 62 2.41 -10.85 -8.24
CA THR A 62 1.14 -11.11 -7.54
C THR A 62 0.28 -12.12 -8.32
N ALA A 63 0.18 -12.02 -9.64
CA ALA A 63 -0.53 -13.00 -10.47
C ALA A 63 0.08 -14.41 -10.34
N LYS A 64 1.41 -14.53 -10.44
CA LYS A 64 2.11 -15.80 -10.25
C LYS A 64 1.90 -16.37 -8.84
N ALA A 65 1.97 -15.53 -7.82
CA ALA A 65 1.79 -15.98 -6.44
C ALA A 65 0.34 -16.34 -6.09
N LYS A 66 -0.64 -15.68 -6.72
CA LYS A 66 -2.05 -16.07 -6.65
C LYS A 66 -2.31 -17.40 -7.33
N ALA A 67 -1.76 -17.62 -8.53
CA ALA A 67 -1.87 -18.90 -9.24
C ALA A 67 -1.21 -20.05 -8.45
N ALA A 68 -0.12 -19.78 -7.73
CA ALA A 68 0.54 -20.73 -6.84
C ALA A 68 -0.12 -20.87 -5.45
N GLY A 69 -1.28 -20.24 -5.20
CA GLY A 69 -2.03 -20.39 -3.94
C GLY A 69 -1.35 -19.81 -2.68
N LEU A 70 -0.36 -18.92 -2.83
CA LEU A 70 0.38 -18.34 -1.70
C LEU A 70 -0.46 -17.31 -0.91
N TYR A 71 -1.48 -16.73 -1.53
CA TYR A 71 -2.33 -15.70 -0.94
C TYR A 71 -3.46 -16.32 -0.11
N LYS A 72 -3.16 -16.66 1.15
CA LYS A 72 -4.13 -17.30 2.08
C LYS A 72 -4.90 -16.31 2.98
N GLY A 73 -4.68 -15.00 2.78
CA GLY A 73 -5.28 -13.95 3.60
C GLY A 73 -4.76 -13.93 5.04
N ARG A 74 -5.42 -13.16 5.91
CA ARG A 74 -5.10 -13.14 7.35
C ARG A 74 -5.66 -14.41 8.00
N PRO A 75 -4.82 -15.27 8.61
CA PRO A 75 -5.33 -16.47 9.27
C PRO A 75 -6.24 -16.09 10.44
N ALA A 76 -7.36 -16.80 10.57
CA ALA A 76 -8.25 -16.64 11.70
C ALA A 76 -7.55 -17.09 13.00
N ASN A 77 -7.73 -16.35 14.08
CA ASN A 77 -7.24 -16.76 15.40
C ASN A 77 -8.14 -17.88 15.95
N LYS A 78 -7.73 -19.13 15.69
CA LYS A 78 -8.48 -20.34 16.07
C LYS A 78 -8.71 -20.43 17.59
N ALA A 79 -7.71 -20.09 18.40
CA ALA A 79 -7.81 -20.15 19.86
C ALA A 79 -8.88 -19.18 20.39
N ARG A 80 -8.86 -17.93 19.94
CA ARG A 80 -9.87 -16.93 20.32
C ARG A 80 -11.26 -17.33 19.85
N ASN A 81 -11.39 -17.84 18.62
CA ASN A 81 -12.68 -18.27 18.09
C ASN A 81 -13.24 -19.47 18.87
N ALA A 82 -12.41 -20.41 19.29
CA ALA A 82 -12.81 -21.54 20.13
C ALA A 82 -13.28 -21.07 21.52
N ALA A 83 -12.57 -20.12 22.15
CA ALA A 83 -12.97 -19.54 23.43
C ALA A 83 -14.33 -18.82 23.33
N ILE A 84 -14.55 -18.02 22.29
CA ILE A 84 -15.83 -17.34 22.03
C ILE A 84 -16.95 -18.37 21.83
N SER A 85 -16.70 -19.43 21.05
CA SER A 85 -17.67 -20.51 20.86
C SER A 85 -18.01 -21.21 22.18
N SER A 86 -17.05 -21.49 23.05
CA SER A 86 -17.33 -22.06 24.37
C SER A 86 -18.20 -21.13 25.23
N LEU A 87 -17.86 -19.83 25.29
CA LEU A 87 -18.63 -18.86 26.08
C LEU A 87 -20.06 -18.69 25.59
N LEU A 88 -20.26 -18.70 24.27
CA LEU A 88 -21.59 -18.68 23.65
C LEU A 88 -22.39 -19.96 23.98
N SER A 89 -21.74 -21.13 24.09
CA SER A 89 -22.42 -22.38 24.51
C SER A 89 -22.85 -22.34 25.96
N ASN A 90 -22.07 -21.64 26.80
CA ASN A 90 -22.35 -21.46 28.22
C ASN A 90 -23.42 -20.38 28.49
N GLY A 91 -24.09 -19.86 27.45
CA GLY A 91 -25.17 -18.88 27.59
C GLY A 91 -24.73 -17.49 28.07
N ARG A 92 -23.43 -17.16 28.01
CA ARG A 92 -22.91 -15.84 28.43
C ARG A 92 -23.47 -14.72 27.56
N THR A 93 -23.65 -13.54 28.14
CA THR A 93 -24.17 -12.39 27.39
C THR A 93 -23.11 -11.86 26.43
N TRP A 94 -23.54 -11.22 25.34
CA TRP A 94 -22.61 -10.73 24.31
C TRP A 94 -21.62 -9.70 24.86
N ARG A 95 -22.05 -8.86 25.81
CA ARG A 95 -21.19 -7.84 26.43
C ARG A 95 -20.07 -8.49 27.24
N GLU A 96 -20.41 -9.45 28.10
CA GLU A 96 -19.41 -10.21 28.87
C GLU A 96 -18.39 -10.92 27.99
N ILE A 97 -18.82 -11.48 26.85
CA ILE A 97 -17.91 -12.16 25.91
C ILE A 97 -16.97 -11.15 25.25
N MET A 98 -17.47 -9.99 24.83
CA MET A 98 -16.64 -8.94 24.24
C MET A 98 -15.62 -8.42 25.25
N ASP A 99 -16.03 -8.20 26.50
CA ASP A 99 -15.14 -7.71 27.57
C ASP A 99 -14.07 -8.75 27.93
N ALA A 100 -14.43 -10.04 28.00
CA ALA A 100 -13.50 -11.12 28.34
C ALA A 100 -12.52 -11.48 27.21
N THR A 101 -12.90 -11.32 25.94
CA THR A 101 -12.09 -11.76 24.79
C THR A 101 -11.51 -10.61 23.96
N GLY A 102 -11.88 -9.37 24.26
CA GLY A 102 -11.51 -8.17 23.49
C GLY A 102 -12.00 -8.21 22.04
N CYS A 103 -13.02 -9.02 21.73
CA CYS A 103 -13.51 -9.18 20.37
C CYS A 103 -14.51 -8.08 19.98
N SER A 104 -14.47 -7.65 18.72
CA SER A 104 -15.48 -6.76 18.17
C SER A 104 -16.83 -7.47 18.05
N ARG A 105 -17.93 -6.73 18.22
CA ARG A 105 -19.31 -7.24 18.00
C ARG A 105 -19.50 -7.93 16.66
N THR A 106 -18.85 -7.45 15.59
CA THR A 106 -18.92 -8.04 14.25
C THR A 106 -18.32 -9.44 14.19
N LEU A 107 -17.17 -9.66 14.85
CA LEU A 107 -16.56 -10.98 14.97
C LEU A 107 -17.44 -11.94 15.80
N LEU A 108 -18.01 -11.46 16.91
CA LEU A 108 -18.91 -12.25 17.73
C LEU A 108 -20.17 -12.68 16.95
N ALA A 109 -20.78 -11.74 16.21
CA ALA A 109 -21.92 -12.02 15.35
C ALA A 109 -21.57 -12.99 14.21
N LYS A 110 -20.35 -12.88 13.64
CA LYS A 110 -19.85 -13.83 12.65
C LYS A 110 -19.75 -15.24 13.25
N ILE A 111 -19.10 -15.40 14.41
CA ILE A 111 -18.96 -16.70 15.06
C ILE A 111 -20.32 -17.28 15.47
N ALA A 112 -21.23 -16.47 15.99
CA ALA A 112 -22.59 -16.91 16.31
C ALA A 112 -23.38 -17.39 15.07
N ARG A 113 -23.19 -16.72 13.93
CA ARG A 113 -23.77 -17.14 12.63
C ARG A 113 -23.14 -18.42 12.12
N ASP A 114 -21.82 -18.50 12.11
CA ASP A 114 -21.05 -19.67 11.67
C ASP A 114 -21.41 -20.91 12.51
N ARG A 115 -21.75 -20.72 13.79
CA ARG A 115 -22.27 -21.79 14.67
C ARG A 115 -23.69 -22.23 14.35
N ARG A 116 -24.57 -21.31 13.93
CA ARG A 116 -25.97 -21.60 13.59
C ARG A 116 -26.10 -22.30 12.23
N LEU A 117 -25.12 -22.12 11.35
CA LEU A 117 -25.04 -22.77 10.05
C LEU A 117 -23.93 -23.84 10.10
N PRO A 118 -24.20 -25.04 10.64
CA PRO A 118 -23.27 -26.14 10.52
C PRO A 118 -23.17 -26.50 9.02
N ASN A 119 -22.03 -26.20 8.41
CA ASN A 119 -21.66 -26.42 7.01
C ASN A 119 -22.14 -25.34 6.02
N ALA A 120 -21.43 -24.20 5.99
CA ALA A 120 -21.01 -23.68 4.71
C ALA A 120 -19.61 -24.25 4.47
N GLU A 121 -19.49 -25.23 3.58
CA GLU A 121 -18.18 -25.77 3.21
C GLU A 121 -17.24 -24.62 2.83
N PRO A 122 -15.97 -24.63 3.25
CA PRO A 122 -14.98 -23.71 2.71
C PRO A 122 -14.96 -23.94 1.21
N GLY A 123 -15.40 -22.92 0.45
CA GLY A 123 -15.67 -23.00 -0.98
C GLY A 123 -14.62 -23.84 -1.71
N ALA A 124 -15.12 -24.84 -2.44
CA ALA A 124 -14.37 -25.63 -3.39
C ALA A 124 -13.39 -24.74 -4.14
N GLU A 125 -12.11 -25.04 -3.99
CA GLU A 125 -11.06 -24.55 -4.87
C GLU A 125 -11.39 -25.03 -6.29
N THR A 126 -12.10 -24.21 -7.05
CA THR A 126 -12.16 -24.31 -8.51
C THR A 126 -10.76 -24.04 -9.04
N THR A 127 -9.98 -25.10 -9.17
CA THR A 127 -8.83 -25.17 -10.08
C THR A 127 -9.31 -25.94 -11.30
N ASN A 128 -9.69 -25.22 -12.35
CA ASN A 128 -9.63 -25.67 -13.73
C ASN A 128 -8.87 -24.58 -14.50
#